data_AF-A0A940YL17-F1
#
_entry.id   AF-A0A940YL17-F1
#
_cell.length_a   1.000
_cell.length_b   1.000
_cell.length_c   1.000
_cell.angle_alpha   90.00
_cell.angle_beta   90.00
_cell.angle_gamma   90.00
#
_symmetry.space_group_name_H-M   'P 1'
#
loop_
_entity.id
_entity.type
_entity.pdbx_description
1 polymer ?
#
loop_
_entity_poly.entity_id
_entity_poly.type
_entity_poly.pdbx_seq_one_letter_code
_entity_poly.pdbx_strand_id
1 'polypeptide(L)' 'MKQALIERLSLQLTPDEIADDSPLFGTGLGLDSVDALEIAILIELEFDVPVSDDELASFRSINTLVDLVEQRTQAAEVAA' A
#
# COMPACT_ATOMS: atom_id res chain seq x y z
N MET A 1 -7.30 -1.87 4.57
CA MET A 1 -6.04 -1.84 3.81
C MET A 1 -5.52 -3.24 3.43
N LYS A 2 -5.09 -4.10 4.37
CA LYS A 2 -4.60 -5.47 4.03
C LYS A 2 -5.58 -6.27 3.17
N GLN A 3 -6.87 -6.24 3.53
CA GLN A 3 -7.91 -6.95 2.78
C GLN A 3 -8.09 -6.40 1.35
N ALA A 4 -8.11 -5.07 1.19
CA ALA A 4 -8.20 -4.44 -0.12
C ALA A 4 -6.99 -4.80 -1.01
N LEU A 5 -5.78 -4.87 -0.45
CA LEU A 5 -4.59 -5.34 -1.17
C LEU A 5 -4.74 -6.80 -1.64
N ILE A 6 -5.21 -7.69 -0.76
CA ILE A 6 -5.45 -9.11 -1.09
C ILE A 6 -6.47 -9.24 -2.21
N GLU A 7 -7.58 -8.52 -2.13
CA GLU A 7 -8.65 -8.56 -3.12
C GLU A 7 -8.20 -7.96 -4.47
N ARG A 8 -7.44 -6.86 -4.44
CA ARG A 8 -6.93 -6.19 -5.63
C ARG A 8 -5.88 -7.03 -6.36
N LEU A 9 -4.88 -7.49 -5.62
CA LEU A 9 -3.75 -8.25 -6.13
C LEU A 9 -4.04 -9.76 -6.25
N SER A 10 -5.28 -10.18 -5.98
CA SER A 10 -5.71 -11.58 -6.00
C SER A 10 -4.78 -12.52 -5.21
N LEU A 11 -4.30 -12.05 -4.05
CA LEU A 11 -3.41 -12.84 -3.21
C LEU A 11 -4.17 -14.01 -2.58
N GLN A 12 -3.59 -15.21 -2.63
CA GLN A 12 -4.14 -16.39 -1.96
C GLN A 12 -3.70 -16.44 -0.48
N LEU A 13 -3.80 -15.30 0.19
CA LEU A 13 -3.34 -15.08 1.56
C LEU A 13 -4.44 -14.40 2.36
N THR A 14 -4.45 -14.61 3.66
CA THR A 14 -5.33 -13.89 4.59
C THR A 14 -4.64 -12.67 5.19
N PRO A 15 -5.39 -11.66 5.68
CA PRO A 15 -4.79 -10.47 6.29
C PRO A 15 -3.85 -10.77 7.47
N ASP A 16 -4.12 -11.85 8.22
CA ASP A 16 -3.30 -12.34 9.33
C ASP A 16 -1.98 -12.98 8.88
N GLU A 17 -1.90 -13.49 7.64
CA GLU A 17 -0.67 -14.05 7.08
C GLU A 17 0.29 -12.97 6.58
N ILE A 18 -0.20 -11.74 6.41
CA ILE A 18 0.60 -10.60 5.97
C ILE A 18 1.12 -9.86 7.20
N ALA A 19 2.39 -10.09 7.52
CA ALA A 19 3.10 -9.36 8.56
C ALA A 19 3.38 -7.90 8.13
N ASP A 20 3.16 -6.96 9.05
CA ASP A 20 3.16 -5.53 8.76
C ASP A 20 4.52 -4.97 8.34
N ASP A 21 5.59 -5.56 8.89
CA ASP A 21 6.99 -5.23 8.58
C ASP A 21 7.59 -6.10 7.47
N SER A 22 6.83 -7.06 6.94
CA SER A 22 7.36 -7.98 5.93
C SER A 22 7.53 -7.28 4.57
N PRO A 23 8.56 -7.65 3.79
CA PRO A 23 8.74 -7.12 2.44
C PRO A 23 7.51 -7.42 1.56
N LEU A 24 6.94 -6.41 0.92
CA LEU A 24 5.87 -6.62 -0.06
C LEU A 24 6.43 -7.17 -1.37
N PHE A 25 7.55 -6.60 -1.82
CA PHE A 25 8.18 -6.94 -3.09
C PHE A 25 9.26 -8.03 -2.94
N GLY A 26 9.45 -8.80 -4.00
CA GLY A 26 10.54 -9.78 -4.07
C GLY A 26 10.33 -10.98 -3.13
N THR A 27 11.11 -11.09 -2.05
CA THR A 27 11.16 -12.31 -1.21
C THR A 27 10.06 -12.42 -0.16
N GLY A 28 9.24 -11.38 0.06
CA GLY A 28 8.14 -11.46 1.02
C GLY A 28 6.84 -11.89 0.35
N LEU A 29 5.94 -10.97 -0.03
CA LEU A 29 4.69 -11.34 -0.71
C LEU A 29 4.87 -11.75 -2.19
N GLY A 30 6.07 -11.58 -2.74
CA GLY A 30 6.32 -11.93 -4.15
C GLY A 30 5.78 -10.91 -5.15
N LEU A 31 5.41 -9.71 -4.69
CA LEU A 31 4.89 -8.68 -5.57
C LEU A 31 5.96 -8.16 -6.53
N ASP A 32 5.52 -7.79 -7.72
CA ASP A 32 6.35 -7.17 -8.75
C ASP A 32 6.11 -5.65 -8.88
N SER A 33 6.78 -5.02 -9.83
CA SER A 33 6.65 -3.58 -10.09
C SER A 33 5.27 -3.17 -10.63
N VAL A 34 4.53 -4.09 -11.24
CA VAL A 34 3.17 -3.85 -11.75
C VAL A 34 2.19 -3.87 -10.59
N ASP A 35 2.34 -4.83 -9.67
CA ASP A 35 1.55 -4.88 -8.44
C ASP A 35 1.71 -3.60 -7.62
N ALA A 36 2.94 -3.07 -7.53
CA ALA A 36 3.20 -1.79 -6.86
C ALA A 36 2.29 -0.67 -7.40
N LEU A 37 2.21 -0.54 -8.73
CA LEU A 37 1.40 0.47 -9.39
C LEU A 37 -0.09 0.29 -9.09
N GLU A 38 -0.59 -0.93 -9.05
CA GLU A 38 -1.98 -1.20 -8.66
C GLU A 38 -2.28 -0.74 -7.22
N ILE A 39 -1.32 -0.89 -6.31
CA ILE A 39 -1.46 -0.43 -4.93
C ILE A 39 -1.54 1.10 -4.86
N ALA A 40 -0.69 1.82 -5.61
CA ALA A 40 -0.77 3.27 -5.69
C ALA A 40 -2.12 3.74 -6.22
N ILE A 41 -2.61 3.13 -7.30
CA ILE A 41 -3.93 3.44 -7.88
C ILE A 41 -5.05 3.14 -6.87
N LEU A 42 -4.96 2.03 -6.12
CA LEU A 42 -5.92 1.72 -5.06
C LEU A 42 -5.95 2.81 -4.00
N ILE A 43 -4.80 3.28 -3.53
CA ILE A 43 -4.71 4.35 -2.54
C ILE A 43 -5.33 5.65 -3.08
N GLU A 44 -5.00 6.03 -4.30
CA GLU A 44 -5.54 7.22 -4.95
C GLU A 44 -7.05 7.16 -5.06
N LEU A 45 -7.61 6.02 -5.45
CA LEU A 45 -9.06 5.87 -5.62
C LEU A 45 -9.82 5.75 -4.29
N GLU A 46 -9.21 5.11 -3.28
CA GLU A 46 -9.88 4.79 -2.02
C GLU A 46 -9.72 5.89 -0.97
N PHE A 47 -8.61 6.63 -1.01
CA PHE A 47 -8.25 7.67 -0.04
C PHE A 47 -8.06 9.07 -0.65
N ASP A 48 -8.16 9.23 -1.98
CA ASP A 48 -7.88 10.49 -2.70
C ASP A 48 -6.46 11.02 -2.43
N VAL A 49 -5.52 10.10 -2.15
CA VAL A 49 -4.11 10.42 -1.83
C VAL A 49 -3.24 10.12 -3.06
N PRO A 50 -2.69 11.15 -3.73
CA PRO A 50 -1.77 10.95 -4.84
C PRO A 50 -0.47 10.32 -4.38
N VAL A 51 0.00 9.29 -5.09
CA VAL A 51 1.23 8.56 -4.78
C VAL A 51 2.20 8.68 -5.94
N SER A 52 3.40 9.21 -5.65
CA SER A 52 4.45 9.40 -6.67
C SER A 52 5.30 8.13 -6.85
N ASP A 53 5.97 7.98 -8.00
CA ASP A 53 6.92 6.87 -8.25
C ASP A 53 8.03 6.74 -7.18
N ASP A 54 8.53 7.86 -6.64
CA ASP A 54 9.51 7.87 -5.54
C ASP A 54 8.93 7.30 -4.22
N GLU A 55 7.64 7.56 -3.96
CA GLU A 55 6.93 7.01 -2.79
C GLU A 55 6.64 5.52 -2.99
N LEU A 56 6.28 5.14 -4.21
CA LEU A 56 6.17 3.74 -4.65
C LEU A 56 7.47 2.96 -4.43
N ALA A 57 8.62 3.53 -4.76
CA ALA A 57 9.92 2.91 -4.51
C ALA A 57 10.26 2.81 -3.01
N SER A 58 9.63 3.64 -2.18
CA SER A 58 9.75 3.63 -0.73
C SER A 58 8.82 2.62 -0.05
N PHE A 59 7.81 2.10 -0.77
CA PHE A 59 6.96 1.02 -0.28
C PHE A 59 7.78 -0.26 -0.16
N ARG A 60 8.04 -0.65 1.09
CA ARG A 60 8.74 -1.89 1.40
C ARG A 60 7.87 -2.83 2.20
N SER A 61 6.98 -2.30 3.03
CA SER A 61 6.16 -3.06 3.98
C SER A 61 4.76 -2.47 4.07
N ILE A 62 3.80 -3.20 4.64
CA ILE A 62 2.46 -2.66 4.90
C ILE A 62 2.55 -1.42 5.79
N ASN A 63 3.40 -1.44 6.82
CA ASN A 63 3.61 -0.29 7.71
C ASN A 63 3.94 0.98 6.94
N THR A 64 4.93 0.96 6.03
CA THR A 64 5.30 2.14 5.23
C THR A 64 4.17 2.68 4.37
N LEU A 65 3.28 1.79 3.94
CA LEU A 65 2.15 2.10 3.09
C LEU A 65 1.02 2.74 3.92
N VAL A 66 0.73 2.16 5.10
CA VAL A 66 -0.22 2.70 6.08
C VAL A 66 0.25 4.07 6.57
N ASP A 67 1.51 4.21 6.96
CA ASP A 67 2.11 5.47 7.45
C ASP A 67 1.93 6.59 6.42
N LEU A 68 2.16 6.29 5.13
CA LEU A 68 1.96 7.27 4.06
C LEU A 68 0.49 7.69 3.95
N VAL A 69 -0.43 6.72 3.89
CA VAL A 69 -1.85 7.00 3.77
C VAL A 69 -2.35 7.80 4.97
N GLU A 70 -1.97 7.42 6.19
CA GLU A 70 -2.33 8.13 7.42
C GLU A 70 -1.75 9.55 7.44
N GLN A 71 -0.48 9.71 7.08
CA GLN A 71 0.16 11.02 7.04
C GLN A 71 -0.50 11.96 6.02
N ARG A 72 -0.93 11.44 4.87
CA ARG A 72 -1.57 12.21 3.79
C ARG A 72 -3.04 12.51 4.08
N THR A 73 -3.80 11.54 4.58
CA THR A 73 -5.20 11.73 4.97
C THR A 73 -5.33 12.71 6.14
N GLN A 74 -4.44 12.62 7.13
CA GLN A 74 -4.42 13.56 8.24
C GLN A 74 -3.97 14.96 7.82
N ALA A 75 -3.04 15.09 6.87
CA ALA A 75 -2.68 16.39 6.29
C ALA A 75 -3.85 17.03 5.49
N ALA A 76 -4.68 16.21 4.83
CA ALA A 76 -5.85 16.68 4.11
C ALA A 76 -6.97 17.17 5.05
N GLU A 77 -7.19 16.50 6.19
CA GLU A 77 -8.17 16.94 7.21
C GLU A 77 -7.77 18.24 7.93
N VAL A 78 -6.47 18.47 8.15
CA VAL A 78 -5.99 19.68 8.85
C VAL A 78 -6.00 20.92 7.95
N ALA A 79 -6.10 20.74 6.63
CA ALA A 79 -6.14 21.82 5.65
C ALA A 79 -7.56 22.27 5.24
N ALA A 80 -8.61 21.65 5.79
CA ALA A 80 -10.02 21.95 5.54
C ALA A 80 -10.65 22.80 6.66
#